data_AF-A0A371IVC1-F1
#
_entry.id   AF-A0A371IVC1-F1
#
_cell.length_a   1.000
_cell.length_b   1.000
_cell.length_c   1.000
_cell.angle_alpha   90.00
_cell.angle_beta   90.00
_cell.angle_gamma   90.00
#
_symmetry.space_group_name_H-M   'P 1'
#
loop_
_entity.id
_entity.type
_entity.pdbx_description
1 polymer ?
#
loop_
_entity_poly.entity_id
_entity_poly.type
_entity_poly.pdbx_seq_one_letter_code
_entity_poly.pdbx_strand_id
1 'polypeptide(L)'
;MNYNFYEYCKAISKPYYPRIYTDINISIEKVISKVDKEKLYPFPYPNDFQDLVNDIFCSYKKLIYEEVVDGRISCANYSDNNVIKIIKDLISILLIQKIIENRETFKNHPYYY
;
A
#
# COMPACT_ATOMS: atom_id res chain seq x y z
N MET A 1 -20.55 -32.70 -4.43
CA MET A 1 -20.41 -31.67 -3.38
C MET A 1 -20.32 -30.31 -4.07
N ASN A 2 -21.35 -29.48 -3.99
CA ASN A 2 -21.30 -28.12 -4.52
C ASN A 2 -20.37 -27.30 -3.61
N TYR A 3 -19.13 -27.12 -4.04
CA TYR A 3 -18.22 -26.16 -3.43
C TYR A 3 -18.87 -24.78 -3.57
N ASN A 4 -19.35 -24.22 -2.46
CA ASN A 4 -19.91 -22.87 -2.45
C ASN A 4 -18.78 -21.89 -2.76
N PHE A 5 -18.80 -21.29 -3.95
CA PHE A 5 -17.81 -20.32 -4.40
C PHE A 5 -17.62 -19.18 -3.39
N TYR A 6 -18.68 -18.83 -2.65
CA TYR A 6 -18.60 -17.89 -1.53
C TYR A 6 -17.73 -18.38 -0.37
N GLU A 7 -17.84 -19.64 0.06
CA GLU A 7 -17.00 -20.19 1.13
C GLU A 7 -15.54 -20.36 0.68
N TYR A 8 -15.30 -20.66 -0.60
CA TYR A 8 -13.97 -20.64 -1.20
C TYR A 8 -13.37 -19.22 -1.16
N CYS A 9 -14.10 -18.23 -1.69
CA CYS A 9 -13.68 -16.82 -1.67
C CYS A 9 -13.47 -16.28 -0.25
N LYS A 10 -14.31 -16.69 0.70
CA LYS A 10 -14.21 -16.34 2.13
C LYS A 10 -13.02 -16.99 2.81
N ALA A 11 -12.71 -18.25 2.51
CA ALA A 11 -11.55 -18.95 3.05
C ALA A 11 -10.23 -18.34 2.57
N ILE A 12 -10.13 -17.93 1.30
CA ILE A 12 -8.94 -17.25 0.75
C ILE A 12 -8.83 -15.77 1.18
N SER A 13 -9.95 -15.09 1.44
CA SER A 13 -9.96 -13.65 1.79
C SER A 13 -9.77 -13.37 3.30
N LYS A 14 -10.21 -14.27 4.18
CA LYS A 14 -10.30 -13.99 5.63
C LYS A 14 -8.98 -13.70 6.37
N PRO A 15 -7.81 -14.29 6.06
CA PRO A 15 -6.57 -13.97 6.78
C PRO A 15 -5.63 -12.99 6.05
N TYR A 16 -5.75 -12.86 4.72
CA TYR A 16 -4.75 -12.17 3.90
C TYR A 16 -5.13 -10.73 3.54
N TYR A 17 -6.40 -10.45 3.22
CA TYR A 17 -6.78 -9.15 2.69
C TYR A 17 -6.73 -8.01 3.72
N PRO A 18 -7.24 -8.18 4.96
CA PRO A 18 -7.14 -7.12 5.99
C PRO A 18 -5.67 -6.83 6.34
N ARG A 19 -4.84 -7.87 6.40
CA ARG A 19 -3.43 -7.75 6.76
C ARG A 19 -2.61 -7.03 5.70
N ILE A 20 -2.73 -7.42 4.42
CA ILE A 20 -2.08 -6.72 3.30
C ILE A 20 -2.45 -5.23 3.33
N TYR A 21 -3.73 -4.92 3.54
CA TYR A 21 -4.20 -3.54 3.64
C TYR A 21 -3.55 -2.81 4.83
N THR A 22 -3.51 -3.42 6.02
CA THR A 22 -2.87 -2.85 7.21
C THR A 22 -1.38 -2.62 7.00
N ASP A 23 -0.65 -3.60 6.48
CA ASP A 23 0.81 -3.54 6.30
C ASP A 23 1.21 -2.51 5.23
N ILE A 24 0.41 -2.39 4.16
CA ILE A 24 0.57 -1.33 3.17
C ILE A 24 0.33 0.04 3.81
N ASN A 25 -0.74 0.22 4.61
CA ASN A 25 -0.99 1.50 5.28
C ASN A 25 0.14 1.87 6.26
N ILE A 26 0.66 0.92 7.03
CA ILE A 26 1.86 1.12 7.88
C ILE A 26 3.03 1.61 7.02
N SER A 27 3.24 0.99 5.86
CA SER A 27 4.31 1.39 4.93
C SER A 27 4.08 2.78 4.33
N ILE A 28 2.84 3.13 4.01
CA ILE A 28 2.44 4.47 3.53
C ILE A 28 2.78 5.53 4.58
N GLU A 29 2.33 5.36 5.83
CA GLU A 29 2.60 6.30 6.92
C GLU A 29 4.11 6.49 7.16
N LYS A 30 4.86 5.39 7.11
CA LYS A 30 6.31 5.39 7.29
C LYS A 30 7.06 6.14 6.19
N VAL A 31 6.59 6.07 4.94
CA VAL A 31 7.18 6.80 3.82
C VAL A 31 6.74 8.26 3.84
N ILE A 32 5.44 8.53 3.96
CA ILE A 32 4.88 9.90 3.99
C ILE A 32 5.51 10.74 5.12
N SER A 33 5.70 10.17 6.32
CA SER A 33 6.30 10.89 7.44
C SER A 33 7.74 11.37 7.21
N LYS A 34 8.42 10.84 6.19
CA LYS A 34 9.80 11.20 5.81
C LYS A 34 9.89 12.08 4.57
N VAL A 35 8.79 12.21 3.83
CA VAL A 35 8.74 12.95 2.57
C VAL A 35 8.36 14.39 2.86
N ASP A 36 9.08 15.32 2.24
CA ASP A 36 8.74 16.74 2.34
C ASP A 36 7.32 16.99 1.85
N LYS A 37 6.54 17.74 2.63
CA LYS A 37 5.13 18.03 2.30
C LYS A 37 4.97 18.70 0.93
N GLU A 38 5.95 19.51 0.52
CA GLU A 38 5.97 20.18 -0.79
C GLU A 38 6.01 19.18 -1.97
N LYS A 39 6.51 17.96 -1.75
CA LYS A 39 6.49 16.88 -2.75
C LYS A 39 5.15 16.13 -2.80
N LEU A 40 4.27 16.35 -1.83
CA LEU A 40 2.98 15.65 -1.70
C LEU A 40 1.78 16.53 -2.09
N TYR A 41 1.92 17.87 -2.05
CA TYR A 41 0.82 18.81 -2.28
C TYR A 41 1.14 19.81 -3.40
N PRO A 42 0.16 20.24 -4.21
CA PRO A 42 -1.26 19.86 -4.20
C PRO A 42 -1.52 18.44 -4.73
N PHE A 43 -0.59 17.87 -5.50
CA PHE A 43 -0.44 16.45 -5.80
C PHE A 43 0.98 16.25 -6.36
N PRO A 44 1.69 15.13 -6.07
CA PRO A 44 2.98 14.84 -6.67
C PRO A 44 2.91 14.78 -8.20
N TYR A 45 4.01 15.14 -8.87
CA TYR A 45 4.16 14.88 -10.29
C TYR A 45 4.18 13.37 -10.57
N PRO A 46 3.84 12.93 -11.79
CA PRO A 46 3.74 11.50 -12.11
C PRO A 46 4.99 10.68 -11.76
N ASN A 47 6.19 11.22 -11.99
CA ASN A 47 7.44 10.53 -11.67
C ASN A 47 7.63 10.40 -10.15
N ASP A 48 7.46 11.51 -9.41
CA ASP A 48 7.56 11.51 -7.95
C ASP A 48 6.53 10.56 -7.31
N PHE A 49 5.33 10.51 -7.87
CA PHE A 49 4.29 9.59 -7.42
C PHE A 49 4.69 8.12 -7.63
N GLN A 50 5.24 7.78 -8.79
CA GLN A 50 5.70 6.41 -9.06
C GLN A 50 6.88 6.02 -8.17
N ASP A 51 7.78 6.96 -7.88
CA ASP A 51 8.88 6.73 -6.95
C ASP A 51 8.36 6.49 -5.53
N LEU A 52 7.39 7.26 -5.06
CA LEU A 52 6.72 7.02 -3.78
C LEU A 52 6.06 5.64 -3.72
N VAL A 53 5.35 5.24 -4.78
CA VAL A 53 4.74 3.90 -4.87
C VAL A 53 5.81 2.81 -4.79
N ASN A 54 6.94 2.99 -5.45
CA ASN A 54 8.07 2.06 -5.39
C ASN A 54 8.70 1.97 -3.99
N ASP A 55 8.85 3.10 -3.31
CA ASP A 55 9.39 3.15 -1.95
C ASP A 55 8.46 2.48 -0.93
N ILE A 56 7.16 2.73 -1.04
CA ILE A 56 6.14 2.08 -0.21
C ILE A 56 6.13 0.57 -0.47
N PHE A 57 6.19 0.16 -1.76
CA PHE A 57 6.27 -1.25 -2.12
C PHE A 57 7.52 -1.92 -1.54
N CYS A 58 8.68 -1.25 -1.59
CA CYS A 58 9.92 -1.75 -0.99
C CYS A 58 9.80 -1.87 0.54
N SER A 59 9.17 -0.91 1.21
CA SER A 59 8.91 -0.97 2.65
C SER A 59 8.00 -2.14 3.01
N TYR A 60 6.90 -2.32 2.28
CA TYR A 60 5.97 -3.43 2.46
C TYR A 60 6.64 -4.78 2.21
N LYS A 61 7.46 -4.89 1.15
CA LYS A 61 8.21 -6.11 0.85
C LYS A 61 9.17 -6.50 1.97
N LYS A 62 9.77 -5.53 2.68
CA LYS A 62 10.62 -5.81 3.86
C LYS A 62 9.82 -6.45 4.99
N LEU A 63 8.62 -5.96 5.28
CA LEU A 63 7.73 -6.55 6.29
C LEU A 63 7.38 -8.01 5.94
N ILE A 64 6.99 -8.26 4.68
CA ILE A 64 6.72 -9.63 4.21
C ILE A 64 7.97 -10.51 4.38
N TYR A 65 9.15 -10.01 3.99
CA TYR A 65 10.37 -10.80 4.08
C TYR A 65 10.72 -11.18 5.52
N GLU A 66 10.59 -10.24 6.46
CA GLU A 66 10.76 -10.51 7.90
C GLU A 66 9.81 -11.62 8.37
N GLU A 67 8.56 -11.60 7.92
CA GLU A 67 7.57 -12.62 8.28
C GLU A 67 7.81 -13.98 7.62
N VAL A 68 8.38 -14.01 6.41
CA VAL A 68 8.84 -15.25 5.76
C VAL A 68 9.99 -15.85 6.56
N VAL A 69 10.96 -15.03 6.96
CA VAL A 69 12.11 -15.46 7.78
C VAL A 69 11.64 -15.99 9.14
N ASP A 70 10.66 -15.33 9.76
CA ASP A 70 10.03 -15.76 11.01
C ASP A 70 9.12 -17.01 10.85
N GLY A 71 8.97 -17.54 9.64
CA GLY A 71 8.13 -18.71 9.35
C GLY A 71 6.62 -18.47 9.48
N ARG A 72 6.18 -17.20 9.53
CA ARG A 72 4.76 -16.83 9.70
C ARG A 72 3.97 -16.91 8.39
N ILE A 73 4.64 -16.85 7.24
CA ILE A 73 4.04 -16.91 5.91
C ILE A 73 4.91 -17.70 4.91
N SER A 74 4.27 -18.32 3.92
CA SER A 74 4.94 -19.05 2.83
C SER A 74 5.32 -18.12 1.68
N CYS A 75 6.56 -18.26 1.17
CA CYS A 75 7.18 -17.32 0.23
C CYS A 75 6.64 -17.38 -1.22
N ALA A 76 5.84 -18.39 -1.56
CA ALA A 76 5.63 -18.82 -2.95
C ALA A 76 4.91 -17.81 -3.89
N ASN A 77 4.26 -16.76 -3.37
CA ASN A 77 3.35 -15.93 -4.17
C ASN A 77 3.77 -14.45 -4.34
N TYR A 78 4.87 -13.98 -3.75
CA TYR A 78 5.18 -12.54 -3.68
C TYR A 78 6.18 -12.02 -4.73
N SER A 79 6.76 -12.92 -5.53
CA SER A 79 7.70 -12.58 -6.61
C SER A 79 7.06 -12.61 -8.01
N ASP A 80 5.78 -12.95 -8.12
CA ASP A 80 5.05 -12.97 -9.39
C ASP A 80 4.79 -11.53 -9.88
N ASN A 81 5.10 -11.25 -11.14
CA ASN A 81 4.97 -9.91 -11.72
C ASN A 81 3.52 -9.38 -11.71
N ASN A 82 2.52 -10.25 -11.87
CA ASN A 82 1.12 -9.84 -11.79
C ASN A 82 0.75 -9.48 -10.35
N VAL A 83 1.24 -10.23 -9.38
CA VAL A 83 1.04 -9.94 -7.95
C VAL A 83 1.70 -8.62 -7.57
N ILE A 84 2.93 -8.37 -8.03
CA ILE A 84 3.64 -7.10 -7.83
C ILE A 84 2.83 -5.94 -8.40
N LYS A 85 2.31 -6.08 -9.62
CA LYS A 85 1.48 -5.06 -10.27
C LYS A 85 0.23 -4.76 -9.46
N ILE A 86 -0.52 -5.80 -9.05
CA ILE A 86 -1.74 -5.66 -8.24
C ILE A 86 -1.45 -4.94 -6.91
N ILE A 87 -0.33 -5.27 -6.25
CA ILE A 87 0.07 -4.61 -4.99
C ILE A 87 0.41 -3.13 -5.24
N LYS A 88 1.14 -2.80 -6.30
CA LYS A 88 1.47 -1.40 -6.65
C LYS A 88 0.23 -0.58 -7.03
N ASP A 89 -0.73 -1.19 -7.73
CA ASP A 89 -2.01 -0.55 -8.04
C ASP A 89 -2.78 -0.25 -6.73
N LEU A 90 -2.81 -1.20 -5.80
CA LEU A 90 -3.42 -1.00 -4.48
C LEU A 90 -2.71 0.11 -3.67
N ILE A 91 -1.36 0.09 -3.63
CA ILE A 91 -0.58 1.16 -2.99
C ILE A 91 -0.90 2.52 -3.59
N SER A 92 -1.01 2.60 -4.92
CA SER A 92 -1.33 3.85 -5.62
C SER A 92 -2.69 4.39 -5.18
N ILE A 93 -3.72 3.53 -5.12
CA ILE A 93 -5.07 3.90 -4.67
C ILE A 93 -5.04 4.43 -3.23
N LEU A 94 -4.36 3.72 -2.32
CA LEU A 94 -4.30 4.08 -0.91
C LEU A 94 -3.48 5.35 -0.66
N LEU A 95 -2.38 5.53 -1.39
CA LEU A 95 -1.58 6.75 -1.33
C LEU A 95 -2.38 7.96 -1.81
N ILE A 96 -3.14 7.83 -2.90
CA ILE A 96 -4.06 8.87 -3.40
C ILE A 96 -5.08 9.24 -2.32
N GLN A 97 -5.74 8.24 -1.72
CA GLN A 97 -6.71 8.47 -0.63
C GLN A 97 -6.07 9.23 0.52
N LYS A 98 -4.88 8.82 0.96
CA LYS A 98 -4.17 9.47 2.06
C LYS A 98 -3.76 10.91 1.75
N ILE A 99 -3.28 11.19 0.53
CA ILE A 99 -2.93 12.54 0.09
C ILE A 99 -4.19 13.43 0.10
N ILE A 100 -5.33 12.93 -0.38
CA ILE A 100 -6.60 13.66 -0.39
C ILE A 100 -7.12 13.93 1.03
N GLU A 101 -7.13 12.93 1.92
CA GLU A 101 -7.53 13.09 3.32
C GLU A 101 -6.68 14.14 4.03
N ASN A 102 -5.36 14.06 3.86
CA ASN A 102 -4.46 15.03 4.45
C ASN A 102 -4.65 16.42 3.85
N ARG A 103 -4.96 16.54 2.54
CA ARG A 103 -5.24 17.82 1.87
C ARG A 103 -6.41 18.57 2.52
N GLU A 104 -7.45 17.87 2.99
CA GLU A 104 -8.55 18.51 3.73
C GLU A 104 -8.07 19.16 5.04
N THR A 105 -7.06 18.56 5.67
CA THR A 105 -6.41 19.09 6.87
C THR A 105 -5.58 20.35 6.56
N PHE A 106 -5.08 20.49 5.33
CA PHE A 106 -4.24 21.60 4.87
C PHE A 106 -4.99 22.69 4.08
N LYS A 107 -6.34 22.63 3.98
CA LYS A 107 -7.17 23.67 3.34
C LYS A 107 -6.93 25.10 3.89
N ASN A 108 -6.39 25.23 5.10
CA ASN A 108 -6.10 26.52 5.75
C ASN A 108 -4.62 26.96 5.65
N HIS A 109 -3.75 26.25 4.94
CA HIS A 109 -2.35 26.65 4.77
C HIS A 109 -2.18 27.67 3.63
N PRO A 110 -1.34 28.71 3.80
CA PRO A 110 -1.23 29.84 2.85
C PRO A 110 -0.65 29.47 1.48
N TYR A 111 -0.07 28.28 1.32
CA TYR A 111 0.50 27.78 0.06
C TYR A 111 -0.48 26.91 -0.75
N TYR A 112 -1.78 27.01 -0.45
CA TYR A 112 -2.84 26.18 -1.05
C TYR A 112 -3.32 26.68 -2.43
N TYR A 113 -2.76 27.79 -2.94
CA TYR A 113 -3.08 28.37 -4.25
C TYR A 113 -1.90 28.27 -5.22
#